data_AF-A0A363TWM9-F1
#
_entry.id   AF-A0A363TWM9-F1
#
_cell.length_a   1.000
_cell.length_b   1.000
_cell.length_c   1.000
_cell.angle_alpha   90.00
_cell.angle_beta   90.00
_cell.angle_gamma   90.00
#
_symmetry.space_group_name_H-M   'P 1'
#
loop_
_entity.id
_entity.type
_entity.pdbx_description
1 polymer ?
#
loop_
_entity_poly.entity_id
_entity_poly.type
_entity_poly.pdbx_seq_one_letter_code
_entity_poly.pdbx_strand_id
1 'polypeptide(L)'
;NTNCTSCHARPPSGTSFPNVAGRHGEHNALSGVTGVCATCHTIAPSATDNTHYNHANARPGKNALRVSPGEAVVHAAYDARSGAASFNATALTCSNVSCHGGQTTPNWQTGTLDVNTQCTNCHVRGTSAGTPQYNSPYSGEHDRSNHVSAGCTACHNTTKLADPAVGKHFLNLGTPALETRASVTIGGTGTQIPEGSYTPGATVGTGSCDPSCHGRENW
;
A
#
# COMPACT_ATOMS: atom_id res chain seq x y z
N ASN A 1 28.74 -8.08 -31.87
CA ASN A 1 28.37 -6.85 -31.15
C ASN A 1 27.45 -7.26 -30.01
N THR A 2 28.01 -7.43 -28.81
CA THR A 2 27.41 -8.17 -27.67
C THR A 2 26.94 -7.27 -26.52
N ASN A 3 26.89 -5.95 -26.71
CA ASN A 3 26.52 -5.01 -25.64
C ASN A 3 25.23 -4.24 -25.97
N CYS A 4 24.10 -4.92 -25.80
CA CYS A 4 22.79 -4.29 -25.79
C CYS A 4 22.20 -4.44 -24.39
N THR A 5 22.78 -3.73 -23.41
CA THR A 5 22.22 -3.60 -22.06
C THR A 5 21.06 -2.61 -22.08
N SER A 6 19.97 -2.96 -21.37
CA SER A 6 18.83 -2.07 -21.15
C SER A 6 19.27 -0.69 -20.63
N CYS A 7 18.61 0.39 -21.08
CA CYS A 7 18.87 1.74 -20.58
C CYS A 7 18.42 1.95 -19.12
N HIS A 8 17.60 1.04 -18.58
CA HIS A 8 17.11 1.08 -17.19
C HIS A 8 17.04 -0.32 -16.57
N ALA A 9 17.06 -0.38 -15.24
CA ALA A 9 16.81 -1.61 -14.51
C ALA A 9 15.32 -2.01 -14.53
N ARG A 10 14.99 -3.20 -14.03
CA ARG A 10 13.60 -3.66 -13.86
C ARG A 10 13.39 -4.21 -12.44
N PRO A 11 12.72 -3.46 -11.54
CA PRO A 11 12.26 -2.08 -11.73
C PRO A 11 13.44 -1.09 -11.87
N PRO A 12 13.20 0.13 -12.38
CA PRO A 12 14.24 1.17 -12.42
C PRO A 12 14.92 1.37 -11.07
N SER A 13 16.22 1.67 -11.08
CA SER A 13 17.06 1.75 -9.88
C SER A 13 18.02 2.95 -9.84
N GLY A 14 18.06 3.77 -10.88
CA GLY A 14 18.94 4.94 -10.95
C GLY A 14 18.29 6.23 -10.47
N THR A 15 18.92 7.36 -10.76
CA THR A 15 18.49 8.70 -10.32
C THR A 15 18.05 9.61 -11.46
N SER A 16 18.19 9.19 -12.72
CA SER A 16 17.93 10.03 -13.90
C SER A 16 17.18 9.26 -14.97
N PHE A 17 16.29 9.96 -15.69
CA PHE A 17 15.53 9.37 -16.79
C PHE A 17 16.48 8.72 -17.84
N PRO A 18 16.15 7.52 -18.35
CA PRO A 18 14.93 6.74 -18.12
C PRO A 18 14.98 5.78 -16.91
N ASN A 19 16.09 5.75 -16.15
CA ASN A 19 16.30 4.84 -15.03
C ASN A 19 16.11 5.57 -13.69
N VAL A 20 14.88 5.88 -13.29
CA VAL A 20 14.59 6.58 -12.01
C VAL A 20 13.92 5.62 -11.02
N ALA A 21 14.58 5.36 -9.90
CA ALA A 21 14.13 4.42 -8.88
C ALA A 21 12.81 4.84 -8.22
N GLY A 22 12.68 6.11 -7.83
CA GLY A 22 11.56 6.59 -7.01
C GLY A 22 11.28 5.65 -5.83
N ARG A 23 10.01 5.32 -5.57
CA ARG A 23 9.59 4.35 -4.55
C ARG A 23 9.35 2.93 -5.09
N HIS A 24 9.95 2.53 -6.20
CA HIS A 24 9.83 1.15 -6.71
C HIS A 24 10.34 0.12 -5.69
N GLY A 25 11.45 0.41 -5.01
CA GLY A 25 12.03 -0.50 -4.02
C GLY A 25 11.06 -0.84 -2.90
N GLU A 26 10.37 0.17 -2.37
CA GLU A 26 9.38 0.01 -1.29
C GLU A 26 8.21 -0.87 -1.73
N HIS A 27 7.64 -0.61 -2.92
CA HIS A 27 6.51 -1.40 -3.43
C HIS A 27 6.93 -2.83 -3.78
N ASN A 28 8.10 -3.00 -4.39
CA ASN A 28 8.58 -4.31 -4.80
C ASN A 28 9.00 -5.19 -3.61
N ALA A 29 9.26 -4.59 -2.44
CA ALA A 29 9.48 -5.31 -1.18
C ALA A 29 8.19 -5.87 -0.56
N LEU A 30 7.01 -5.39 -0.98
CA LEU A 30 5.73 -5.87 -0.46
C LEU A 30 5.36 -7.23 -1.09
N SER A 31 5.07 -8.19 -0.21
CA SER A 31 4.53 -9.49 -0.60
C SER A 31 3.25 -9.33 -1.41
N GLY A 32 3.15 -10.03 -2.55
CA GLY A 32 2.02 -9.90 -3.46
C GLY A 32 2.14 -8.75 -4.48
N VAL A 33 3.12 -7.85 -4.31
CA VAL A 33 3.44 -6.78 -5.28
C VAL A 33 4.80 -7.00 -5.96
N THR A 34 5.70 -7.78 -5.35
CA THR A 34 7.01 -8.12 -5.92
C THR A 34 6.90 -8.64 -7.35
N GLY A 35 7.51 -7.90 -8.30
CA GLY A 35 7.54 -8.24 -9.72
C GLY A 35 6.23 -8.00 -10.49
N VAL A 36 5.17 -7.51 -9.83
CA VAL A 36 3.85 -7.30 -10.43
C VAL A 36 3.73 -5.90 -11.02
N CYS A 37 4.44 -5.65 -12.13
CA CYS A 37 4.49 -4.32 -12.76
C CYS A 37 3.15 -3.90 -13.41
N ALA A 38 2.37 -4.87 -13.89
CA ALA A 38 1.14 -4.62 -14.66
C ALA A 38 0.02 -3.96 -13.82
N THR A 39 0.13 -3.99 -12.49
CA THR A 39 -0.78 -3.26 -11.60
C THR A 39 -0.64 -1.74 -11.74
N CYS A 40 0.56 -1.26 -12.08
CA CYS A 40 0.88 0.18 -12.13
C CYS A 40 1.24 0.66 -13.54
N HIS A 41 1.36 -0.24 -14.51
CA HIS A 41 1.78 0.08 -15.88
C HIS A 41 0.92 -0.66 -16.91
N THR A 42 0.47 0.06 -17.94
CA THR A 42 -0.32 -0.49 -19.06
C THR A 42 0.48 -1.33 -20.04
N ILE A 43 1.79 -1.14 -20.13
CA ILE A 43 2.66 -1.94 -20.99
C ILE A 43 3.19 -3.10 -20.15
N ALA A 44 2.73 -4.32 -20.46
CA ALA A 44 3.32 -5.52 -19.90
C ALA A 44 4.83 -5.50 -20.21
N PRO A 45 5.71 -5.48 -19.20
CA PRO A 45 7.11 -5.72 -19.44
C PRO A 45 7.24 -7.24 -19.57
N SER A 46 6.88 -7.82 -20.71
CA SER A 46 7.27 -9.21 -20.90
C SER A 46 8.76 -9.22 -21.25
N ALA A 47 9.52 -10.09 -20.59
CA ALA A 47 10.88 -10.41 -21.01
C ALA A 47 10.91 -11.03 -22.43
N THR A 48 9.74 -11.34 -23.00
CA THR A 48 9.52 -11.84 -24.35
C THR A 48 9.16 -10.75 -25.36
N ASP A 49 8.84 -9.53 -24.92
CA ASP A 49 8.61 -8.41 -25.83
C ASP A 49 9.97 -7.87 -26.27
N ASN A 50 10.51 -8.62 -27.22
CA ASN A 50 11.72 -8.28 -27.91
C ASN A 50 11.57 -6.95 -28.67
N THR A 51 10.39 -6.30 -28.71
CA THR A 51 10.22 -4.98 -29.36
C THR A 51 11.09 -3.90 -28.72
N HIS A 52 11.15 -3.81 -27.38
CA HIS A 52 12.04 -2.86 -26.69
C HIS A 52 13.51 -3.11 -27.04
N TYR A 53 13.94 -4.38 -27.01
CA TYR A 53 15.30 -4.78 -27.36
C TYR A 53 15.61 -4.70 -28.85
N ASN A 54 14.67 -5.03 -29.74
CA ASN A 54 14.80 -4.95 -31.20
C ASN A 54 14.88 -3.49 -31.67
N HIS A 55 14.21 -2.58 -30.98
CA HIS A 55 14.33 -1.14 -31.21
C HIS A 55 15.62 -0.57 -30.57
N ALA A 56 16.07 -1.08 -29.43
CA ALA A 56 17.38 -0.73 -28.86
C ALA A 56 18.55 -1.27 -29.70
N ASN A 57 18.36 -2.41 -30.37
CA ASN A 57 19.25 -2.98 -31.39
C ASN A 57 19.19 -2.21 -32.72
N ALA A 58 18.32 -1.20 -32.84
CA ALA A 58 18.23 -0.37 -34.04
C ALA A 58 19.32 0.72 -34.01
N ARG A 59 20.44 0.37 -34.64
CA ARG A 59 21.36 1.15 -35.49
C ARG A 59 21.35 2.69 -35.36
N PRO A 60 22.53 3.36 -35.44
CA PRO A 60 22.63 4.81 -35.53
C PRO A 60 21.61 5.41 -36.52
N GLY A 61 20.80 6.38 -36.06
CA GLY A 61 19.75 7.02 -36.87
C GLY A 61 18.31 6.50 -36.67
N LYS A 62 18.08 5.48 -35.83
CA LYS A 62 16.73 4.93 -35.53
C LYS A 62 16.17 5.34 -34.16
N ASN A 63 16.66 6.46 -33.61
CA ASN A 63 16.26 6.97 -32.29
C ASN A 63 14.74 7.17 -32.14
N ALA A 64 14.03 7.47 -33.23
CA ALA A 64 12.57 7.62 -33.25
C ALA A 64 11.78 6.32 -33.02
N LEU A 65 12.44 5.14 -33.07
CA LEU A 65 11.79 3.86 -32.84
C LEU A 65 11.90 3.40 -31.37
N ARG A 66 12.71 4.06 -30.53
CA ARG A 66 12.83 3.67 -29.11
C ARG A 66 11.49 3.87 -28.40
N VAL A 67 11.03 2.84 -27.69
CA VAL A 67 9.81 2.93 -26.87
C VAL A 67 10.21 3.37 -25.46
N SER A 68 9.57 4.43 -24.95
CA SER A 68 9.73 4.89 -23.58
C SER A 68 9.35 3.79 -22.57
N PRO A 69 9.84 3.85 -21.31
CA PRO A 69 9.30 3.01 -20.24
C PRO A 69 7.77 3.09 -20.22
N GLY A 70 7.11 1.97 -19.89
CA GLY A 70 5.66 1.89 -19.87
C GLY A 70 5.04 3.01 -19.04
N GLU A 71 3.98 3.63 -19.57
CA GLU A 71 3.27 4.71 -18.88
C GLU A 71 2.75 4.20 -17.53
N ALA A 72 2.84 5.06 -16.50
CA ALA A 72 2.30 4.76 -15.19
C ALA A 72 0.78 4.93 -15.25
N VAL A 73 0.07 3.82 -15.31
CA VAL A 73 -1.39 3.74 -15.33
C VAL A 73 -1.79 2.64 -14.36
N VAL A 74 -2.44 3.05 -13.28
CA VAL A 74 -2.89 2.11 -12.24
C VAL A 74 -4.08 1.32 -12.79
N HIS A 75 -4.04 0.01 -12.62
CA HIS A 75 -5.09 -0.89 -13.09
C HIS A 75 -6.41 -0.62 -12.36
N ALA A 76 -7.52 -0.48 -13.09
CA ALA A 76 -8.83 -0.08 -12.55
C ALA A 76 -9.38 -1.01 -11.45
N ALA A 77 -8.92 -2.26 -11.40
CA ALA A 77 -9.23 -3.16 -10.28
C ALA A 77 -8.78 -2.62 -8.91
N TYR A 78 -7.89 -1.63 -8.88
CA TYR A 78 -7.41 -0.97 -7.67
C TYR A 78 -8.01 0.42 -7.46
N ASP A 79 -9.07 0.77 -8.18
CA ASP A 79 -9.81 2.01 -7.96
C ASP A 79 -10.31 2.10 -6.51
N ALA A 80 -10.11 3.27 -5.90
CA ALA A 80 -10.70 3.59 -4.62
C ALA A 80 -12.21 3.81 -4.77
N ARG A 81 -12.93 3.81 -3.65
CA ARG A 81 -14.37 4.14 -3.67
C ARG A 81 -14.64 5.58 -4.08
N SER A 82 -13.66 6.45 -3.89
CA SER A 82 -13.70 7.87 -4.27
C SER A 82 -13.56 8.10 -5.78
N GLY A 83 -13.16 7.10 -6.56
CA GLY A 83 -13.08 7.21 -8.02
C GLY A 83 -11.90 6.44 -8.62
N ALA A 84 -11.66 6.70 -9.90
CA ALA A 84 -10.62 6.04 -10.68
C ALA A 84 -9.22 6.37 -10.17
N ALA A 85 -8.38 5.34 -10.04
CA ALA A 85 -6.98 5.46 -9.69
C ALA A 85 -6.22 6.26 -10.76
N SER A 86 -5.30 7.11 -10.32
CA SER A 86 -4.56 7.99 -11.23
C SER A 86 -3.15 8.32 -10.72
N PHE A 87 -2.27 8.63 -11.67
CA PHE A 87 -0.94 9.16 -11.41
C PHE A 87 -0.81 10.56 -12.00
N ASN A 88 -0.35 11.52 -11.19
CA ASN A 88 -0.05 12.87 -11.63
C ASN A 88 1.45 12.98 -11.95
N ALA A 89 1.79 13.08 -13.24
CA ALA A 89 3.19 13.12 -13.68
C ALA A 89 3.94 14.42 -13.31
N THR A 90 3.22 15.51 -13.01
CA THR A 90 3.82 16.78 -12.58
C THR A 90 4.15 16.77 -11.09
N ALA A 91 3.19 16.37 -10.26
CA ALA A 91 3.34 16.28 -8.81
C ALA A 91 4.08 15.01 -8.37
N LEU A 92 4.14 14.01 -9.26
CA LEU A 92 4.62 12.64 -9.02
C LEU A 92 3.87 11.96 -7.87
N THR A 93 2.54 12.05 -7.87
CA THR A 93 1.69 11.50 -6.81
C THR A 93 0.67 10.54 -7.39
N CYS A 94 0.28 9.52 -6.61
CA CYS A 94 -0.86 8.67 -6.91
C CYS A 94 -2.08 9.17 -6.12
N SER A 95 -3.27 9.03 -6.70
CA SER A 95 -4.54 9.39 -6.04
C SER A 95 -5.60 8.35 -6.37
N ASN A 96 -6.62 8.23 -5.51
CA ASN A 96 -7.72 7.27 -5.68
C ASN A 96 -7.27 5.82 -5.87
N VAL A 97 -6.12 5.45 -5.29
CA VAL A 97 -5.66 4.05 -5.25
C VAL A 97 -6.19 3.42 -3.97
N SER A 98 -6.92 2.31 -4.09
CA SER A 98 -7.48 1.56 -2.96
C SER A 98 -6.40 1.21 -1.91
N CYS A 99 -5.23 0.73 -2.33
CA CYS A 99 -4.09 0.42 -1.44
C CYS A 99 -3.59 1.61 -0.60
N HIS A 100 -3.83 2.84 -1.06
CA HIS A 100 -3.49 4.08 -0.33
C HIS A 100 -4.72 4.68 0.36
N GLY A 101 -5.81 3.92 0.48
CA GLY A 101 -7.08 4.38 1.04
C GLY A 101 -7.73 5.51 0.25
N GLY A 102 -7.50 5.56 -1.06
CA GLY A 102 -7.98 6.63 -1.93
C GLY A 102 -7.34 8.00 -1.71
N GLN A 103 -6.39 8.12 -0.79
CA GLN A 103 -5.70 9.36 -0.47
C GLN A 103 -4.65 9.70 -1.53
N THR A 104 -4.31 10.99 -1.64
CA THR A 104 -3.17 11.42 -2.45
C THR A 104 -1.87 11.09 -1.72
N THR A 105 -0.97 10.37 -2.40
CA THR A 105 0.31 9.98 -1.82
C THR A 105 1.26 11.17 -1.72
N PRO A 106 2.30 11.08 -0.87
CA PRO A 106 3.48 11.90 -1.03
C PRO A 106 4.11 11.74 -2.41
N ASN A 107 5.01 12.65 -2.76
CA ASN A 107 5.78 12.59 -4.00
C ASN A 107 6.55 11.26 -4.12
N TRP A 108 6.46 10.60 -5.27
CA TRP A 108 7.03 9.29 -5.58
C TRP A 108 8.56 9.25 -5.55
N GLN A 109 9.23 10.39 -5.68
CA GLN A 109 10.69 10.46 -5.66
C GLN A 109 11.23 10.98 -4.32
N THR A 110 10.58 12.02 -3.78
CA THR A 110 11.11 12.76 -2.62
C THR A 110 10.27 12.60 -1.36
N GLY A 111 9.00 12.25 -1.49
CA GLY A 111 8.07 12.13 -0.37
C GLY A 111 8.32 10.87 0.46
N THR A 112 7.96 10.94 1.73
CA THR A 112 8.14 9.85 2.71
C THR A 112 6.83 9.58 3.43
N LEU A 113 6.62 8.32 3.82
CA LEU A 113 5.49 7.88 4.64
C LEU A 113 6.02 6.83 5.61
N ASP A 114 5.78 7.01 6.90
CA ASP A 114 6.01 5.99 7.91
C ASP A 114 4.71 5.24 8.22
N VAL A 115 4.60 4.02 7.69
CA VAL A 115 3.41 3.17 7.84
C VAL A 115 3.16 2.73 9.29
N ASN A 116 4.16 2.84 10.17
CA ASN A 116 4.02 2.46 11.57
C ASN A 116 3.43 3.57 12.44
N THR A 117 3.45 4.82 11.99
CA THR A 117 3.02 5.96 12.81
C THR A 117 1.95 6.81 12.12
N GLN A 118 1.95 6.87 10.79
CA GLN A 118 1.12 7.79 10.00
C GLN A 118 -0.14 7.11 9.45
N CYS A 119 -0.85 6.37 10.30
CA CYS A 119 -2.00 5.54 9.92
C CYS A 119 -3.09 6.31 9.16
N THR A 120 -3.37 7.55 9.58
CA THR A 120 -4.42 8.40 9.00
C THR A 120 -4.11 8.91 7.59
N ASN A 121 -2.87 8.72 7.10
CA ASN A 121 -2.52 9.03 5.71
C ASN A 121 -3.14 8.02 4.72
N CYS A 122 -3.60 6.86 5.20
CA CYS A 122 -4.33 5.88 4.40
C CYS A 122 -5.69 5.51 5.00
N HIS A 123 -5.83 5.55 6.33
CA HIS A 123 -7.07 5.17 7.00
C HIS A 123 -7.92 6.40 7.33
N VAL A 124 -8.91 6.67 6.48
CA VAL A 124 -9.93 7.69 6.76
C VAL A 124 -11.02 7.07 7.62
N ARG A 125 -11.28 7.65 8.79
CA ARG A 125 -12.35 7.21 9.67
C ARG A 125 -13.69 7.19 8.93
N GLY A 126 -14.41 6.10 9.12
CA GLY A 126 -15.66 5.82 8.45
C GLY A 126 -16.91 6.13 9.26
N THR A 127 -18.03 6.21 8.55
CA THR A 127 -19.38 6.23 9.12
C THR A 127 -20.04 4.84 9.11
N SER A 128 -19.50 3.90 8.32
CA SER A 128 -19.94 2.52 8.23
C SER A 128 -18.84 1.64 7.62
N ALA A 129 -19.07 0.33 7.58
CA ALA A 129 -18.15 -0.64 7.00
C ALA A 129 -17.76 -0.27 5.57
N GLY A 130 -16.46 -0.12 5.33
CA GLY A 130 -15.94 0.20 4.00
C GLY A 130 -16.32 1.58 3.48
N THR A 131 -16.72 2.53 4.34
CA THR A 131 -17.08 3.90 3.95
C THR A 131 -16.22 4.89 4.75
N PRO A 132 -15.65 5.94 4.15
CA PRO A 132 -15.66 6.25 2.71
C PRO A 132 -14.82 5.31 1.86
N GLN A 133 -13.93 4.51 2.47
CA GLN A 133 -12.97 3.66 1.76
C GLN A 133 -12.98 2.24 2.31
N TYR A 134 -12.53 1.28 1.50
CA TYR A 134 -12.52 -0.14 1.88
C TYR A 134 -11.78 -0.42 3.20
N ASN A 135 -10.72 0.34 3.48
CA ASN A 135 -9.88 0.22 4.68
C ASN A 135 -10.28 1.22 5.80
N SER A 136 -11.46 1.85 5.72
CA SER A 136 -11.91 2.82 6.72
C SER A 136 -12.25 2.15 8.05
N PRO A 137 -11.62 2.55 9.17
CA PRO A 137 -12.04 2.12 10.50
C PRO A 137 -13.37 2.79 10.85
N TYR A 138 -14.37 2.01 11.27
CA TYR A 138 -15.73 2.52 11.50
C TYR A 138 -16.44 1.96 12.74
N SER A 139 -15.91 0.92 13.38
CA SER A 139 -16.57 0.16 14.45
C SER A 139 -15.86 0.27 15.80
N GLY A 140 -16.52 -0.20 16.86
CA GLY A 140 -15.98 -0.21 18.21
C GLY A 140 -15.77 1.22 18.73
N GLU A 141 -14.58 1.49 19.25
CA GLU A 141 -14.28 2.73 19.97
C GLU A 141 -13.78 3.88 19.08
N HIS A 142 -13.65 3.67 17.78
CA HIS A 142 -13.08 4.66 16.85
C HIS A 142 -13.90 5.94 16.73
N ASP A 143 -15.13 5.98 17.25
CA ASP A 143 -15.98 7.17 17.31
C ASP A 143 -15.90 7.95 18.62
N ARG A 144 -15.29 7.38 19.66
CA ARG A 144 -15.16 8.02 20.97
C ARG A 144 -13.97 8.95 20.99
N SER A 145 -14.19 10.18 21.46
CA SER A 145 -13.18 11.26 21.43
C SER A 145 -11.89 10.89 22.16
N ASN A 146 -11.97 10.12 23.24
CA ASN A 146 -10.82 9.63 24.02
C ASN A 146 -9.98 8.58 23.27
N HIS A 147 -10.57 7.80 22.37
CA HIS A 147 -9.85 6.83 21.55
C HIS A 147 -9.26 7.48 20.30
N VAL A 148 -9.99 8.43 19.71
CA VAL A 148 -9.46 9.24 18.61
C VAL A 148 -8.22 10.01 19.04
N SER A 149 -8.21 10.59 20.25
CA SER A 149 -7.07 11.33 20.79
C SER A 149 -5.88 10.45 21.20
N ALA A 150 -6.11 9.19 21.57
CA ALA A 150 -5.06 8.25 21.91
C ALA A 150 -4.23 7.84 20.67
N GLY A 151 -4.83 7.91 19.48
CA GLY A 151 -4.19 7.54 18.22
C GLY A 151 -4.16 6.02 18.01
N CYS A 152 -3.91 5.59 16.76
CA CYS A 152 -4.03 4.19 16.36
C CYS A 152 -3.11 3.26 17.14
N THR A 153 -1.85 3.68 17.38
CA THR A 153 -0.82 2.88 18.03
C THR A 153 -1.03 2.71 19.53
N ALA A 154 -1.94 3.47 20.15
CA ALA A 154 -2.33 3.23 21.53
C ALA A 154 -3.03 1.88 21.70
N CYS A 155 -3.74 1.39 20.67
CA CYS A 155 -4.41 0.09 20.70
C CYS A 155 -3.74 -0.92 19.77
N HIS A 156 -3.28 -0.48 18.60
CA HIS A 156 -2.73 -1.36 17.56
C HIS A 156 -1.20 -1.47 17.65
N ASN A 157 -0.71 -2.69 17.84
CA ASN A 157 0.70 -2.98 17.95
C ASN A 157 1.37 -3.11 16.57
N THR A 158 2.26 -2.17 16.24
CA THR A 158 2.98 -2.12 14.96
C THR A 158 3.86 -3.35 14.70
N THR A 159 4.32 -4.04 15.74
CA THR A 159 5.04 -5.32 15.59
C THR A 159 4.11 -6.40 15.05
N LYS A 160 2.86 -6.46 15.55
CA LYS A 160 1.82 -7.37 15.04
C LYS A 160 1.37 -7.00 13.62
N LEU A 161 1.42 -5.71 13.26
CA LEU A 161 1.18 -5.25 11.88
C LEU A 161 2.26 -5.73 10.91
N ALA A 162 3.51 -5.86 11.35
CA ALA A 162 4.63 -6.33 10.53
C ALA A 162 4.70 -7.87 10.42
N ASP A 163 4.04 -8.59 11.34
CA ASP A 163 4.18 -10.04 11.47
C ASP A 163 3.30 -10.81 10.45
N PRO A 164 3.91 -11.54 9.48
CA PRO A 164 3.21 -12.43 8.55
C PRO A 164 2.38 -13.54 9.21
N ALA A 165 2.70 -13.94 10.44
CA ALA A 165 2.00 -15.01 11.15
C ALA A 165 0.75 -14.51 11.90
N VAL A 166 0.61 -13.20 12.14
CA VAL A 166 -0.46 -12.64 12.98
C VAL A 166 -1.44 -11.81 12.15
N GLY A 167 -0.96 -10.75 11.50
CA GLY A 167 -1.87 -9.73 10.98
C GLY A 167 -1.35 -8.92 9.82
N LYS A 168 -0.15 -9.21 9.30
CA LYS A 168 0.56 -8.48 8.24
C LYS A 168 -0.32 -7.49 7.50
N HIS A 169 -0.10 -6.20 7.78
CA HIS A 169 -0.87 -5.07 7.23
C HIS A 169 -1.02 -5.15 5.70
N PHE A 170 -0.08 -5.82 5.03
CA PHE A 170 -0.01 -5.97 3.57
C PHE A 170 -0.06 -7.45 3.11
N LEU A 171 -1.04 -8.25 3.56
CA LEU A 171 -1.13 -9.69 3.27
C LEU A 171 -1.78 -10.01 1.90
N ASN A 172 -2.74 -9.20 1.44
CA ASN A 172 -3.69 -9.46 0.36
C ASN A 172 -3.67 -8.36 -0.72
N LEU A 173 -2.55 -7.64 -0.86
CA LEU A 173 -2.36 -6.57 -1.86
C LEU A 173 -2.39 -7.04 -3.32
N GLY A 174 -2.32 -8.35 -3.56
CA GLY A 174 -2.49 -8.94 -4.89
C GLY A 174 -3.94 -8.97 -5.39
N THR A 175 -4.91 -8.55 -4.55
CA THR A 175 -6.33 -8.48 -4.93
C THR A 175 -6.91 -7.09 -4.67
N PRO A 176 -8.03 -6.73 -5.31
CA PRO A 176 -8.80 -5.52 -4.98
C PRO A 176 -9.34 -5.49 -3.55
N ALA A 177 -9.44 -6.64 -2.88
CA ALA A 177 -9.94 -6.73 -1.52
C ALA A 177 -8.83 -6.37 -0.53
N LEU A 178 -9.02 -5.26 0.19
CA LEU A 178 -8.12 -4.84 1.27
C LEU A 178 -8.41 -5.62 2.56
N GLU A 179 -7.36 -5.79 3.37
CA GLU A 179 -7.32 -6.64 4.57
C GLU A 179 -8.55 -6.58 5.46
N THR A 180 -8.92 -7.75 5.99
CA THR A 180 -10.19 -7.89 6.70
C THR A 180 -10.08 -8.01 8.22
N ARG A 181 -8.90 -8.17 8.84
CA ARG A 181 -8.83 -8.43 10.30
C ARG A 181 -7.88 -7.54 11.08
N ALA A 182 -8.12 -6.23 11.11
CA ALA A 182 -7.36 -5.30 11.95
C ALA A 182 -7.37 -5.67 13.46
N SER A 183 -8.41 -6.36 13.95
CA SER A 183 -8.54 -6.73 15.38
C SER A 183 -7.39 -7.58 15.90
N VAL A 184 -6.72 -8.38 15.07
CA VAL A 184 -5.60 -9.25 15.50
C VAL A 184 -4.35 -8.46 15.92
N THR A 185 -4.32 -7.17 15.61
CA THR A 185 -3.19 -6.30 15.94
C THR A 185 -3.36 -5.57 17.27
N ILE A 186 -4.50 -5.72 17.94
CA ILE A 186 -4.80 -5.02 19.18
C ILE A 186 -3.98 -5.61 20.35
N GLY A 187 -3.40 -4.72 21.15
CA GLY A 187 -2.71 -5.04 22.40
C GLY A 187 -1.28 -5.55 22.27
N GLY A 188 -0.62 -5.65 23.41
CA GLY A 188 0.75 -6.11 23.54
C GLY A 188 1.75 -5.01 23.85
N THR A 189 3.03 -5.38 23.92
CA THR A 189 4.11 -4.45 24.27
C THR A 189 4.10 -3.22 23.36
N GLY A 190 4.14 -2.03 23.97
CA GLY A 190 4.12 -0.75 23.26
C GLY A 190 2.72 -0.16 23.02
N THR A 191 1.66 -0.85 23.46
CA THR A 191 0.28 -0.34 23.45
C THR A 191 -0.22 -0.08 24.87
N GLN A 192 -1.37 0.59 24.99
CA GLN A 192 -2.08 0.81 26.26
C GLN A 192 -2.86 -0.44 26.72
N ILE A 193 -2.99 -1.45 25.85
CA ILE A 193 -3.68 -2.70 26.14
C ILE A 193 -2.63 -3.77 26.47
N PRO A 194 -2.58 -4.31 27.71
CA PRO A 194 -1.60 -5.31 28.08
C PRO A 194 -1.64 -6.55 27.19
N GLU A 195 -0.49 -7.23 27.05
CA GLU A 195 -0.43 -8.49 26.30
C GLU A 195 -1.37 -9.53 26.91
N GLY A 196 -2.11 -10.25 26.05
CA GLY A 196 -3.10 -11.23 26.48
C GLY A 196 -4.43 -10.66 26.99
N SER A 197 -4.54 -9.34 27.19
CA SER A 197 -5.79 -8.74 27.68
C SER A 197 -6.86 -8.55 26.60
N TYR A 198 -6.51 -8.66 25.32
CA TYR A 198 -7.45 -8.65 24.21
C TYR A 198 -7.37 -9.95 23.43
N THR A 199 -8.53 -10.58 23.20
CA THR A 199 -8.69 -11.75 22.35
C THR A 199 -9.45 -11.35 21.09
N PRO A 200 -8.85 -11.39 19.89
CA PRO A 200 -9.55 -11.10 18.65
C PRO A 200 -10.58 -12.18 18.37
N GLY A 201 -11.79 -11.78 17.96
CA GLY A 201 -12.83 -12.71 17.55
C GLY A 201 -12.56 -13.27 16.16
N ALA A 202 -13.24 -14.37 15.83
CA ALA A 202 -13.05 -15.07 14.56
C ALA A 202 -13.51 -14.24 13.34
N THR A 203 -14.44 -13.31 13.53
CA THR A 203 -14.99 -12.45 12.47
C THR A 203 -14.54 -11.00 12.63
N VAL A 204 -14.52 -10.27 11.51
CA VAL A 204 -14.16 -8.85 11.47
C VAL A 204 -15.04 -8.06 12.44
N GLY A 205 -14.42 -7.17 13.23
CA GLY A 205 -15.13 -6.33 14.18
C GLY A 205 -15.57 -7.05 15.47
N THR A 206 -15.16 -8.30 15.69
CA THR A 206 -15.44 -9.04 16.93
C THR A 206 -14.17 -9.25 17.75
N GLY A 207 -14.34 -9.38 19.07
CA GLY A 207 -13.28 -9.67 20.04
C GLY A 207 -13.76 -9.45 21.47
N SER A 208 -12.91 -9.75 22.44
CA SER A 208 -13.20 -9.62 23.87
C SER A 208 -11.97 -9.17 24.66
N CYS A 209 -12.19 -8.52 25.80
CA CYS A 209 -11.12 -8.09 26.70
C CYS A 209 -11.21 -8.82 28.06
N ASP A 210 -10.10 -9.33 28.62
CA ASP A 210 -10.06 -9.94 29.96
C ASP A 210 -8.72 -9.74 30.71
N PRO A 211 -8.71 -9.18 31.94
CA PRO A 211 -9.81 -8.39 32.51
C PRO A 211 -10.06 -7.17 31.63
N SER A 212 -11.26 -6.59 31.70
CA SER A 212 -11.64 -5.52 30.79
C SER A 212 -10.57 -4.41 30.71
N CYS A 213 -10.10 -4.15 29.50
CA CYS A 213 -9.15 -3.09 29.17
C CYS A 213 -9.64 -1.69 29.60
N HIS A 214 -10.93 -1.55 29.89
CA HIS A 214 -11.58 -0.29 30.22
C HIS A 214 -12.53 -0.40 31.45
N GLY A 215 -12.36 -1.40 32.33
CA GLY A 215 -13.29 -1.63 33.45
C GLY A 215 -14.59 -2.35 33.03
N ARG A 216 -15.50 -2.65 33.97
CA ARG A 216 -16.66 -3.59 33.80
C ARG A 216 -17.75 -3.18 32.78
N GLU A 217 -17.45 -2.30 31.86
CA GLU A 217 -18.38 -1.84 30.83
C GLU A 217 -18.37 -2.84 29.66
N ASN A 218 -19.57 -3.22 29.21
CA ASN A 218 -19.77 -4.11 28.06
C ASN A 218 -19.97 -3.24 26.81
N TRP A 219 -19.30 -3.57 25.70
CA TRP A 219 -19.31 -2.83 24.43
C TRP A 219 -19.66 -3.76 23.27
#